data_AF-A0A2N5V5D0-F1
#
_entry.id   AF-A0A2N5V5D0-F1
#
_cell.length_a   1.000
_cell.length_b   1.000
_cell.length_c   1.000
_cell.angle_alpha   90.00
_cell.angle_beta   90.00
_cell.angle_gamma   90.00
#
_symmetry.space_group_name_H-M   'P 1'
#
loop_
_entity.id
_entity.type
_entity.pdbx_description
1 polymer ?
#
loop_
_entity_poly.entity_id
_entity_poly.type
_entity_poly.pdbx_seq_one_letter_code
_entity_poly.pdbx_strand_id
1 'polypeptide(L)'
;MKPFHHLEITLNTLHTTHPKSSTKKKHEDAKVLLPNSKANHHDLDPPHCHLKRKDIETHGEDLYNRFRELHKRVPNYEVFLQKVEPEVLKKYVEDLEKLKDTLSTATDKRYSTSAHEFNEWWRKLLTRSLLFKDIVMLYDIKNDPELQQEVSRLAFFKKYPTLSQGGSPIDHGRRVAALDAHSRLQAEALFAPTP
;
A
#
# COMPACT_ATOMS: atom_id res chain seq x y z
N MET A 1 17.87 44.35 -26.37
CA MET A 1 17.17 44.85 -25.16
C MET A 1 15.67 44.76 -25.40
N LYS A 2 14.98 43.87 -24.68
CA LYS A 2 13.52 43.70 -24.70
C LYS A 2 13.05 43.64 -23.23
N PRO A 3 11.93 44.28 -22.87
CA PRO A 3 11.57 44.50 -21.47
C PRO A 3 10.86 43.29 -20.85
N PHE A 4 11.11 43.12 -19.56
CA PHE A 4 10.43 42.20 -18.66
C PHE A 4 8.98 42.65 -18.47
N HIS A 5 8.02 41.74 -18.64
CA HIS A 5 6.65 41.94 -18.18
C HIS A 5 6.41 41.14 -16.90
N HIS A 6 5.78 41.86 -15.99
CA HIS A 6 5.63 41.67 -14.56
C HIS A 6 4.59 40.58 -14.24
N LEU A 7 4.86 39.83 -13.17
CA LEU A 7 3.92 38.94 -12.48
C LEU A 7 2.79 39.74 -11.82
N GLU A 8 1.57 39.21 -11.87
CA GLU A 8 0.56 39.38 -10.82
C GLU A 8 -0.07 38.02 -10.52
N ILE A 9 0.19 37.53 -9.30
CA ILE A 9 -0.45 36.34 -8.71
C ILE A 9 -1.41 36.87 -7.65
N THR A 10 -2.71 36.70 -7.87
CA THR A 10 -3.76 37.01 -6.90
C THR A 10 -3.95 35.85 -5.94
N LEU A 11 -3.60 36.08 -4.67
CA LEU A 11 -3.90 35.22 -3.52
C LEU A 11 -5.30 35.56 -3.00
N ASN A 12 -6.22 34.59 -3.04
CA ASN A 12 -7.47 34.66 -2.29
C ASN A 12 -7.47 33.60 -1.17
N THR A 13 -7.18 34.08 0.04
CA THR A 13 -7.46 33.44 1.32
C THR A 13 -8.94 33.69 1.65
N LEU A 14 -9.71 32.71 2.13
CA LEU A 14 -10.68 32.98 3.22
C LEU A 14 -11.33 31.70 3.82
N HIS A 15 -11.00 31.49 5.10
CA HIS A 15 -11.85 31.14 6.25
C HIS A 15 -12.34 29.69 6.51
N THR A 16 -11.71 29.14 7.55
CA THR A 16 -12.16 28.10 8.48
C THR A 16 -13.29 28.61 9.39
N THR A 17 -14.32 27.79 9.62
CA THR A 17 -15.19 27.88 10.80
C THR A 17 -15.55 26.49 11.33
N HIS A 18 -15.07 26.18 12.54
CA HIS A 18 -15.59 25.11 13.39
C HIS A 18 -16.86 25.57 14.13
N PRO A 19 -17.74 24.64 14.52
CA PRO A 19 -18.49 24.78 15.75
C PRO A 19 -18.15 23.69 16.78
N LYS A 20 -18.17 24.13 18.04
CA LYS A 20 -17.92 23.41 19.29
C LYS A 20 -19.16 22.63 19.77
N SER A 21 -18.88 21.57 20.53
CA SER A 21 -19.50 21.15 21.81
C SER A 21 -21.02 20.90 21.89
N SER A 22 -21.41 19.73 22.41
CA SER A 22 -22.23 19.66 23.65
C SER A 22 -22.38 18.23 24.20
N THR A 23 -22.21 18.14 25.51
CA THR A 23 -22.46 17.03 26.45
C THR A 23 -23.93 16.97 26.91
N LYS A 24 -24.46 15.76 27.18
CA LYS A 24 -25.48 15.34 28.19
C LYS A 24 -25.94 13.90 27.84
N LYS A 25 -26.10 12.87 28.69
CA LYS A 25 -26.50 12.58 30.09
C LYS A 25 -27.79 11.72 30.08
N LYS A 26 -27.86 10.72 30.97
CA LYS A 26 -28.99 9.82 31.42
C LYS A 26 -29.00 8.44 30.75
N HIS A 27 -28.90 7.28 31.43
CA HIS A 27 -29.47 6.70 32.68
C HIS A 27 -30.91 6.21 32.53
N GLU A 28 -31.09 4.88 32.59
CA GLU A 28 -32.26 4.05 33.03
C GLU A 28 -31.96 2.59 32.59
N ASP A 29 -31.62 1.68 33.50
CA ASP A 29 -32.50 0.84 34.35
C ASP A 29 -33.40 -0.15 33.57
N ALA A 30 -33.19 -1.45 33.83
CA ALA A 30 -34.21 -2.48 34.13
C ALA A 30 -33.84 -3.88 33.60
N LYS A 31 -33.77 -4.86 34.51
CA LYS A 31 -34.39 -6.22 34.46
C LYS A 31 -33.75 -7.09 35.55
N VAL A 32 -34.39 -7.23 36.72
CA VAL A 32 -35.43 -8.22 37.05
C VAL A 32 -34.94 -9.68 36.88
N LEU A 33 -34.67 -10.26 38.05
CA LEU A 33 -34.50 -11.68 38.36
C LEU A 33 -35.70 -12.53 37.89
N LEU A 34 -35.42 -13.76 37.45
CA LEU A 34 -36.13 -14.99 37.84
C LEU A 34 -35.24 -16.21 37.49
N PRO A 35 -35.00 -17.14 38.41
CA PRO A 35 -34.43 -18.45 38.11
C PRO A 35 -35.51 -19.54 38.13
N ASN A 36 -35.50 -20.47 37.18
CA ASN A 36 -36.07 -21.81 37.35
C ASN A 36 -35.77 -22.71 36.14
N SER A 37 -35.00 -23.78 36.35
CA SER A 37 -35.50 -25.16 36.21
C SER A 37 -34.37 -26.20 36.11
N LYS A 38 -34.42 -27.12 37.08
CA LYS A 38 -34.41 -28.59 36.93
C LYS A 38 -33.34 -29.25 36.05
N ALA A 39 -32.52 -30.04 36.75
CA ALA A 39 -31.80 -31.18 36.22
C ALA A 39 -32.74 -32.28 35.69
N ASN A 40 -32.31 -32.98 34.63
CA ASN A 40 -32.48 -34.43 34.50
C ASN A 40 -31.51 -35.03 33.46
N HIS A 41 -31.28 -36.32 33.68
CA HIS A 41 -30.27 -37.28 33.22
C HIS A 41 -30.15 -37.60 31.71
N HIS A 42 -28.96 -38.16 31.39
CA HIS A 42 -28.59 -39.19 30.39
C HIS A 42 -28.90 -38.94 28.90
N ASP A 43 -27.87 -38.88 28.05
CA ASP A 43 -27.42 -40.05 27.29
C ASP A 43 -26.10 -39.80 26.53
N LEU A 44 -25.40 -40.89 26.23
CA LEU A 44 -24.11 -40.97 25.57
C LEU A 44 -24.22 -40.70 24.06
N ASP A 45 -23.30 -39.91 23.49
CA ASP A 45 -22.86 -40.06 22.10
C ASP A 45 -21.42 -39.54 21.91
N PRO A 46 -20.63 -40.13 20.98
CA PRO A 46 -19.17 -40.04 20.94
C PRO A 46 -18.66 -38.73 20.33
N PRO A 47 -17.39 -38.32 20.60
CA PRO A 47 -16.82 -37.13 20.00
C PRO A 47 -16.56 -37.36 18.51
N HIS A 48 -17.48 -36.88 17.67
CA HIS A 48 -17.22 -36.69 16.26
C HIS A 48 -16.11 -35.66 16.08
N CYS A 49 -14.95 -36.14 15.62
CA CYS A 49 -13.84 -35.33 15.13
C CYS A 49 -14.33 -34.42 13.99
N HIS A 50 -14.71 -33.18 14.30
CA HIS A 50 -14.84 -32.14 13.28
C HIS A 50 -13.49 -31.46 13.08
N LEU A 51 -12.79 -31.97 12.06
CA LEU A 51 -11.68 -31.31 11.42
C LEU A 51 -12.01 -29.83 11.13
N LYS A 52 -11.14 -28.96 11.66
CA LYS A 52 -10.57 -27.76 11.03
C LYS A 52 -11.14 -27.44 9.64
N ARG A 53 -12.08 -26.50 9.56
CA ARG A 53 -12.52 -25.94 8.27
C ARG A 53 -13.11 -24.52 8.36
N LYS A 54 -12.56 -23.66 9.21
CA LYS A 54 -13.00 -22.25 9.30
C LYS A 54 -11.88 -21.19 9.29
N ASP A 55 -10.61 -21.59 9.28
CA ASP A 55 -9.51 -20.62 9.45
C ASP A 55 -8.78 -20.23 8.16
N ILE A 56 -9.22 -20.72 6.98
CA ILE A 56 -8.50 -20.50 5.71
C ILE A 56 -9.14 -19.35 4.89
N GLU A 57 -10.46 -19.14 4.97
CA GLU A 57 -11.14 -18.12 4.15
C GLU A 57 -10.90 -16.68 4.64
N THR A 58 -10.69 -16.46 5.93
CA THR A 58 -10.52 -15.12 6.51
C THR A 58 -9.17 -14.48 6.19
N HIS A 59 -8.11 -15.27 6.04
CA HIS A 59 -6.76 -14.74 5.77
C HIS A 59 -6.54 -14.35 4.31
N GLY A 60 -7.21 -15.02 3.36
CA GLY A 60 -7.13 -14.68 1.94
C GLY A 60 -7.81 -13.36 1.61
N GLU A 61 -9.03 -13.15 2.12
CA GLU A 61 -9.79 -11.91 1.92
C GLU A 61 -9.08 -10.68 2.52
N ASP A 62 -8.44 -10.84 3.68
CA ASP A 62 -7.62 -9.79 4.30
C ASP A 62 -6.49 -9.32 3.38
N LEU A 63 -5.78 -10.26 2.74
CA LEU A 63 -4.66 -9.94 1.84
C LEU A 63 -5.10 -9.11 0.62
N TYR A 64 -6.17 -9.52 -0.06
CA TYR A 64 -6.67 -8.80 -1.23
C TYR A 64 -7.19 -7.41 -0.86
N ASN A 65 -7.81 -7.27 0.32
CA ASN A 65 -8.29 -5.98 0.80
C ASN A 65 -7.14 -5.04 1.17
N ARG A 66 -6.10 -5.54 1.84
CA ARG A 66 -4.87 -4.78 2.12
C ARG A 66 -4.17 -4.33 0.83
N PHE A 67 -4.02 -5.23 -0.15
CA PHE A 67 -3.49 -4.87 -1.46
C PHE A 67 -4.34 -3.78 -2.13
N ARG A 68 -5.66 -3.91 -2.12
CA ARG A 68 -6.58 -2.93 -2.68
C ARG A 68 -6.44 -1.57 -2.01
N GLU A 69 -6.37 -1.52 -0.68
CA GLU A 69 -6.18 -0.26 0.03
C GLU A 69 -4.87 0.43 -0.32
N LEU A 70 -3.78 -0.33 -0.46
CA LEU A 70 -2.47 0.19 -0.87
C LEU A 70 -2.45 0.69 -2.33
N HIS A 71 -3.34 0.19 -3.19
CA HIS A 71 -3.36 0.48 -4.63
C HIS A 71 -4.64 1.16 -5.13
N LYS A 72 -5.55 1.58 -4.25
CA LYS A 72 -6.89 2.09 -4.64
C LYS A 72 -6.88 3.28 -5.60
N ARG A 73 -5.76 4.02 -5.67
CA ARG A 73 -5.58 5.17 -6.58
C ARG A 73 -4.69 4.84 -7.79
N VAL A 74 -4.19 3.62 -7.91
CA VAL A 74 -3.38 3.14 -9.03
C VAL A 74 -4.31 2.53 -10.08
N PRO A 75 -4.34 3.02 -11.33
CA PRO A 75 -5.23 2.48 -12.34
C PRO A 75 -4.86 1.02 -12.68
N ASN A 76 -5.88 0.20 -12.95
CA ASN A 76 -5.73 -1.18 -13.43
C ASN A 76 -4.85 -2.06 -12.52
N TYR A 77 -4.93 -1.88 -11.20
CA TYR A 77 -4.12 -2.69 -10.27
C TYR A 77 -4.52 -4.17 -10.30
N GLU A 78 -5.74 -4.49 -10.73
CA GLU A 78 -6.30 -5.84 -10.84
C GLU A 78 -5.55 -6.71 -11.84
N VAL A 79 -4.99 -6.09 -12.90
CA VAL A 79 -4.17 -6.79 -13.91
C VAL A 79 -2.93 -7.42 -13.27
N PHE A 80 -2.42 -6.85 -12.18
CA PHE A 80 -1.33 -7.44 -11.44
C PHE A 80 -1.78 -8.69 -10.70
N LEU A 81 -2.95 -8.68 -10.05
CA LEU A 81 -3.48 -9.82 -9.30
C LEU A 81 -3.67 -11.07 -10.18
N GLN A 82 -3.95 -10.89 -11.47
CA GLN A 82 -4.06 -12.00 -12.44
C GLN A 82 -2.72 -12.64 -12.81
N LYS A 83 -1.58 -12.00 -12.46
CA LYS A 83 -0.23 -12.39 -12.91
C LYS A 83 0.69 -12.84 -11.79
N VAL A 84 0.26 -12.75 -10.53
CA VAL A 84 1.07 -13.14 -9.39
C VAL A 84 0.37 -14.23 -8.59
N GLU A 85 1.14 -15.21 -8.16
CA GLU A 85 0.68 -16.24 -7.24
C GLU A 85 0.40 -15.62 -5.85
N PRO A 86 -0.55 -16.18 -5.08
CA PRO A 86 -0.94 -15.63 -3.77
C PRO A 86 0.21 -15.45 -2.78
N GLU A 87 1.19 -16.36 -2.76
CA GLU A 87 2.36 -16.32 -1.88
C GLU A 87 3.26 -15.13 -2.23
N VAL A 88 3.44 -14.88 -3.53
CA VAL A 88 4.23 -13.76 -4.03
C VAL A 88 3.50 -12.43 -3.77
N LEU A 89 2.17 -12.41 -3.95
CA LEU A 89 1.33 -11.27 -3.59
C LEU A 89 1.43 -10.95 -2.09
N LYS A 90 1.35 -11.96 -1.23
CA LYS A 90 1.48 -11.82 0.22
C LYS A 90 2.79 -11.15 0.59
N LYS A 91 3.90 -11.67 0.09
CA LYS A 91 5.23 -11.10 0.33
C LYS A 91 5.33 -9.66 -0.16
N TYR A 92 4.79 -9.37 -1.35
CA TYR A 92 4.77 -8.01 -1.88
C TYR A 92 4.01 -7.03 -0.98
N VAL A 93 2.82 -7.43 -0.47
CA VAL A 93 2.02 -6.58 0.43
C VAL A 93 2.75 -6.34 1.75
N GLU A 94 3.32 -7.38 2.36
CA GLU A 94 4.10 -7.27 3.60
C GLU A 94 5.32 -6.36 3.43
N ASP A 95 6.09 -6.55 2.35
CA ASP A 95 7.27 -5.73 2.06
C ASP A 95 6.86 -4.26 1.79
N LEU A 96 5.73 -4.01 1.11
CA LEU A 96 5.24 -2.67 0.83
C LEU A 96 4.72 -1.94 2.08
N GLU A 97 4.02 -2.64 2.97
CA GLU A 97 3.61 -2.09 4.26
C GLU A 97 4.81 -1.78 5.14
N LYS A 98 5.79 -2.70 5.19
CA LYS A 98 7.06 -2.45 5.91
C LYS A 98 7.78 -1.22 5.36
N LEU A 99 7.84 -1.06 4.03
CA LEU A 99 8.42 0.14 3.42
C LEU A 99 7.66 1.38 3.87
N LYS A 100 6.33 1.37 3.77
CA LYS A 100 5.48 2.50 4.18
C LYS A 100 5.69 2.86 5.66
N ASP A 101 5.72 1.88 6.54
CA ASP A 101 5.95 2.07 7.96
C ASP A 101 7.34 2.64 8.23
N THR A 102 8.36 2.08 7.57
CA THR A 102 9.74 2.57 7.64
C THR A 102 9.78 4.04 7.24
N LEU A 103 9.19 4.42 6.09
CA LEU A 103 9.11 5.80 5.59
C LEU A 103 8.36 6.74 6.55
N SER A 104 7.41 6.22 7.33
CA SER A 104 6.66 7.01 8.31
C SER A 104 7.42 7.27 9.61
N THR A 105 8.41 6.44 9.94
CA THR A 105 9.24 6.61 11.14
C THR A 105 10.44 7.51 10.85
N ALA A 106 10.56 8.63 11.55
CA ALA A 106 11.69 9.57 11.46
C ALA A 106 12.91 9.11 12.30
N THR A 107 13.25 7.82 12.27
CA THR A 107 14.28 7.24 13.15
C THR A 107 15.72 7.46 12.67
N ASP A 108 15.88 7.88 11.41
CA ASP A 108 17.12 7.98 10.65
C ASP A 108 17.46 9.43 10.23
N LYS A 109 16.91 10.41 10.96
CA LYS A 109 17.09 11.87 10.76
C LYS A 109 16.47 12.45 9.49
N ARG A 110 15.77 11.65 8.70
CA ARG A 110 14.98 12.11 7.57
C ARG A 110 13.62 12.68 7.99
N TYR A 111 12.96 13.32 7.05
CA TYR A 111 11.55 13.69 7.22
C TYR A 111 10.64 12.46 7.16
N SER A 112 9.76 12.31 8.16
CA SER A 112 8.72 11.28 8.12
C SER A 112 7.76 11.52 6.96
N THR A 113 7.49 10.49 6.19
CA THR A 113 6.47 10.51 5.14
C THR A 113 5.13 10.09 5.71
N SER A 114 4.11 10.94 5.63
CA SER A 114 2.75 10.58 6.04
C SER A 114 2.16 9.49 5.12
N ALA A 115 1.18 8.74 5.62
CA ALA A 115 0.48 7.75 4.80
C ALA A 115 -0.19 8.37 3.55
N HIS A 116 -0.61 9.64 3.62
CA HIS A 116 -1.17 10.35 2.48
C HIS A 116 -0.09 10.61 1.41
N GLU A 117 1.05 11.17 1.80
CA GLU A 117 2.18 11.47 0.91
C GLU A 117 2.72 10.19 0.27
N PHE A 118 2.89 9.13 1.05
CA PHE A 118 3.28 7.81 0.53
C PHE A 118 2.36 7.35 -0.60
N ASN A 119 1.05 7.30 -0.34
CA ASN A 119 0.08 6.83 -1.32
C ASN A 119 0.06 7.72 -2.58
N GLU A 120 0.25 9.03 -2.42
CA GLU A 120 0.28 9.97 -3.53
C GLU A 120 1.51 9.76 -4.42
N TRP A 121 2.70 9.73 -3.83
CA TRP A 121 3.96 9.63 -4.56
C TRP A 121 4.17 8.23 -5.13
N TRP A 122 3.80 7.18 -4.38
CA TRP A 122 3.78 5.81 -4.87
C TRP A 122 2.91 5.67 -6.12
N ARG A 123 1.69 6.23 -6.08
CA ARG A 123 0.83 6.26 -7.26
C ARG A 123 1.50 6.97 -8.43
N LYS A 124 2.06 8.16 -8.21
CA LYS A 124 2.72 8.96 -9.27
C LYS A 124 3.90 8.21 -9.90
N LEU A 125 4.68 7.46 -9.12
CA LEU A 125 5.73 6.58 -9.64
C LEU A 125 5.16 5.47 -10.52
N LEU A 126 4.12 4.79 -10.02
CA LEU A 126 3.49 3.68 -10.74
C LEU A 126 2.80 4.15 -12.03
N THR A 127 2.27 5.37 -12.08
CA THR A 127 1.65 5.97 -13.27
C THR A 127 2.63 6.69 -14.19
N ARG A 128 3.96 6.68 -13.90
CA ARG A 128 5.00 7.45 -14.64
C ARG A 128 4.78 8.97 -14.62
N SER A 129 4.03 9.47 -13.64
CA SER A 129 3.84 10.91 -13.45
C SER A 129 5.00 11.55 -12.69
N LEU A 130 5.82 10.76 -12.01
CA LEU A 130 7.09 11.16 -11.43
C LEU A 130 8.18 10.16 -11.82
N LEU A 131 9.40 10.67 -12.01
CA LEU A 131 10.58 9.85 -12.20
C LEU A 131 11.08 9.33 -10.86
N PHE A 132 11.87 8.26 -10.88
CA PHE A 132 12.43 7.65 -9.68
C PHE A 132 13.25 8.64 -8.86
N LYS A 133 14.05 9.49 -9.52
CA LYS A 133 14.85 10.53 -8.85
C LYS A 133 13.99 11.50 -8.02
N ASP A 134 12.78 11.80 -8.49
CA ASP A 134 11.86 12.71 -7.80
C ASP A 134 11.30 12.02 -6.56
N ILE A 135 11.01 10.72 -6.65
CA ILE A 135 10.61 9.89 -5.50
C ILE A 135 11.71 9.81 -4.45
N VAL A 136 12.97 9.67 -4.86
CA VAL A 136 14.11 9.66 -3.94
C VAL A 136 14.20 10.97 -3.14
N MET A 137 13.94 12.11 -3.78
CA MET A 137 13.90 13.39 -3.10
C MET A 137 12.68 13.54 -2.19
N LEU A 138 11.50 13.14 -2.65
CA LEU A 138 10.26 13.29 -1.89
C LEU A 138 10.24 12.42 -0.63
N TYR A 139 10.71 11.17 -0.71
CA TYR A 139 10.87 10.29 0.46
C TYR A 139 12.10 10.61 1.33
N ASP A 140 12.92 11.59 0.94
CA ASP A 140 14.15 11.96 1.63
C ASP A 140 15.11 10.75 1.84
N ILE A 141 15.24 9.91 0.80
CA ILE A 141 16.05 8.68 0.83
C ILE A 141 17.34 8.79 0.01
N LYS A 142 17.78 10.01 -0.34
CA LYS A 142 18.97 10.24 -1.19
C LYS A 142 20.23 9.59 -0.62
N ASN A 143 20.37 9.57 0.70
CA ASN A 143 21.52 9.00 1.40
C ASN A 143 21.28 7.57 1.89
N ASP A 144 20.14 6.96 1.55
CA ASP A 144 19.79 5.59 1.93
C ASP A 144 19.69 4.71 0.67
N PRO A 145 20.80 4.09 0.25
CA PRO A 145 20.81 3.23 -0.93
C PRO A 145 19.96 1.97 -0.74
N GLU A 146 19.78 1.47 0.49
CA GLU A 146 18.98 0.28 0.76
C GLU A 146 17.49 0.56 0.56
N LEU A 147 17.00 1.70 1.03
CA LEU A 147 15.63 2.14 0.75
C LEU A 147 15.41 2.44 -0.73
N GLN A 148 16.39 3.04 -1.43
CA GLN A 148 16.28 3.22 -2.88
C GLN A 148 16.16 1.88 -3.62
N GLN A 149 16.96 0.89 -3.21
CA GLN A 149 16.88 -0.47 -3.75
C GLN A 149 15.48 -1.05 -3.55
N GLU A 150 14.94 -0.94 -2.34
CA GLU A 150 13.65 -1.50 -1.97
C GLU A 150 12.48 -0.83 -2.71
N VAL A 151 12.46 0.51 -2.76
CA VAL A 151 11.47 1.28 -3.54
C VAL A 151 11.52 0.86 -5.01
N SER A 152 12.71 0.77 -5.60
CA SER A 152 12.86 0.36 -7.01
C SER A 152 12.38 -1.06 -7.24
N ARG A 153 12.68 -1.99 -6.32
CA ARG A 153 12.31 -3.41 -6.40
C ARG A 153 10.80 -3.58 -6.37
N LEU A 154 10.14 -2.98 -5.38
CA LEU A 154 8.69 -3.07 -5.21
C LEU A 154 7.93 -2.38 -6.34
N ALA A 155 8.36 -1.19 -6.76
CA ALA A 155 7.70 -0.47 -7.85
C ALA A 155 7.88 -1.21 -9.19
N PHE A 156 9.07 -1.74 -9.45
CA PHE A 156 9.35 -2.54 -10.65
C PHE A 156 8.50 -3.81 -10.67
N PHE A 157 8.46 -4.54 -9.55
CA PHE A 157 7.62 -5.75 -9.41
C PHE A 157 6.15 -5.46 -9.72
N LYS A 158 5.62 -4.37 -9.17
CA LYS A 158 4.22 -3.96 -9.38
C LYS A 158 3.89 -3.64 -10.84
N LYS A 159 4.84 -3.06 -11.59
CA LYS A 159 4.63 -2.65 -13.01
C LYS A 159 4.94 -3.77 -14.00
N TYR A 160 5.93 -4.60 -13.69
CA TYR A 160 6.46 -5.63 -14.57
C TYR A 160 6.59 -6.97 -13.85
N PRO A 161 5.46 -7.57 -13.40
CA PRO A 161 5.48 -8.79 -12.62
C PRO A 161 6.14 -9.97 -13.37
N THR A 162 5.88 -10.09 -14.67
CA THR A 162 6.46 -11.16 -15.51
C THR A 162 7.97 -11.02 -15.68
N LEU A 163 8.49 -9.80 -15.83
CA LEU A 163 9.94 -9.57 -15.92
C LEU A 163 10.63 -9.87 -14.59
N SER A 164 9.95 -9.59 -13.49
CA SER A 164 10.50 -9.76 -12.15
C SER A 164 10.57 -11.22 -11.70
N GLN A 165 9.77 -12.10 -12.30
CA GLN A 165 9.75 -13.54 -12.04
C GLN A 165 10.73 -14.32 -12.94
N GLY A 166 11.39 -13.66 -13.91
CA GLY A 166 12.22 -14.28 -14.96
C GLY A 166 13.53 -14.94 -14.53
N GLY A 167 13.65 -15.39 -13.27
CA GLY A 167 14.78 -16.17 -12.74
C GLY A 167 16.11 -15.42 -12.54
N SER A 168 16.39 -14.41 -13.36
CA SER A 168 17.61 -13.61 -13.26
C SER A 168 17.38 -12.37 -12.39
N PRO A 169 18.23 -12.13 -11.37
CA PRO A 169 18.18 -10.89 -10.61
C PRO A 169 18.38 -9.69 -11.53
N ILE A 170 17.40 -8.79 -11.55
CA ILE A 170 17.53 -7.50 -12.23
C ILE A 170 18.25 -6.55 -11.28
N ASP A 171 19.25 -5.80 -11.73
CA ASP A 171 19.92 -4.80 -10.89
C ASP A 171 19.09 -3.52 -10.73
N HIS A 172 19.47 -2.70 -9.76
CA HIS A 172 18.79 -1.44 -9.46
C HIS A 172 18.73 -0.48 -10.66
N GLY A 173 19.84 -0.31 -11.38
CA GLY A 173 19.94 0.63 -12.49
C GLY A 173 18.96 0.26 -13.60
N ARG A 174 18.88 -1.04 -13.95
CA ARG A 174 17.89 -1.52 -14.93
C ARG A 174 16.45 -1.37 -14.45
N ARG A 175 16.17 -1.62 -13.17
CA ARG A 175 14.82 -1.34 -12.60
C ARG A 175 14.46 0.13 -12.75
N VAL A 176 15.35 1.04 -12.36
CA VAL A 176 15.13 2.49 -12.43
C VAL A 176 14.93 2.93 -13.88
N ALA A 177 15.78 2.49 -14.81
CA ALA A 177 15.62 2.80 -16.23
C ALA A 177 14.26 2.37 -16.79
N ALA A 178 13.76 1.20 -16.37
CA ALA A 178 12.45 0.72 -16.76
C ALA A 178 11.28 1.46 -16.09
N LEU A 179 11.47 1.96 -14.87
CA LEU A 179 10.49 2.79 -14.17
C LEU A 179 10.35 4.17 -14.83
N ASP A 180 11.48 4.74 -15.25
CA ASP A 180 11.61 6.06 -15.87
C ASP A 180 11.32 6.07 -17.37
N ALA A 181 11.28 4.91 -18.02
CA ALA A 181 10.95 4.77 -19.43
C ALA A 181 9.56 5.37 -19.76
N HIS A 182 9.46 6.06 -20.90
CA HIS A 182 8.26 6.80 -21.30
C HIS A 182 7.06 5.91 -21.62
N SER A 183 7.32 4.65 -21.98
CA SER A 183 6.27 3.68 -22.32
C SER A 183 6.60 2.29 -21.78
N ARG A 184 5.56 1.45 -21.73
CA ARG A 184 5.74 0.04 -21.38
C ARG A 184 6.63 -0.70 -22.38
N LEU A 185 6.44 -0.44 -23.68
CA LEU A 185 7.25 -1.06 -24.74
C LEU A 185 8.73 -0.71 -24.60
N GLN A 186 9.04 0.56 -24.33
CA GLN A 186 10.42 1.00 -24.12
C GLN A 186 11.04 0.34 -22.88
N ALA A 187 10.29 0.22 -21.79
CA ALA A 187 10.76 -0.47 -20.60
C ALA A 187 11.04 -1.95 -20.84
N GLU A 188 10.14 -2.66 -21.54
CA GLU A 188 10.29 -4.08 -21.85
C GLU A 188 11.45 -4.33 -22.83
N ALA A 189 11.71 -3.40 -23.76
CA ALA A 189 12.85 -3.47 -24.67
C ALA A 189 14.22 -3.49 -23.96
N LEU A 190 14.31 -2.93 -22.75
CA LEU A 190 15.54 -3.00 -21.92
C LEU A 190 15.88 -4.42 -21.46
N PHE A 191 14.96 -5.37 -21.61
CA PHE A 191 15.10 -6.76 -21.18
C PHE A 191 14.97 -7.77 -22.32
N ALA A 192 14.77 -7.29 -23.55
CA ALA A 192 14.83 -8.17 -24.71
C ALA A 192 16.25 -8.75 -24.87
N PRO A 193 16.39 -10.01 -25.29
CA PRO A 193 17.68 -10.56 -25.68
C PRO A 193 18.29 -9.67 -26.77
N THR A 194 19.55 -9.27 -26.60
CA THR A 194 20.32 -8.72 -27.72
C THR A 194 20.42 -9.81 -28.80
N PRO A 195 20.20 -9.46 -30.09
CA PRO A 195 20.29 -10.41 -31.19
C PRO A 195 21.69 -11.01 -31.33
#